data_AF-A0A418NJK2-F1
#
_entry.id   AF-A0A418NJK2-F1
#
_cell.length_a   1.000
_cell.length_b   1.000
_cell.length_c   1.000
_cell.angle_alpha   90.00
_cell.angle_beta   90.00
_cell.angle_gamma   90.00
#
_symmetry.space_group_name_H-M   'P 1'
#
loop_
_entity.id
_entity.type
_entity.pdbx_description
1 polymer ?
#
loop_
_entity_poly.entity_id
_entity_poly.type
_entity_poly.pdbx_seq_one_letter_code
_entity_poly.pdbx_strand_id
1 'polypeptide(L)'
;MTLIARTDEWLGLKLFHPPIIRFCQWTGYTQHRLHRDMWFAAGLYITWRSVQDGDHWLWTVMLLAGCLILGLRAALLPATWPESGTRWFRVAMWCVLALELPAAVLAGKWLNLADTVWLLTAEYAATITTIPPREKKARTSARRATVSS
;
A
#
# COMPACT_ATOMS: atom_id res chain seq x y z
N MET A 1 14.99 4.56 19.57
CA MET A 1 14.49 4.55 18.17
C MET A 1 15.69 4.44 17.25
N THR A 2 15.75 3.42 16.40
CA THR A 2 16.85 3.22 15.44
C THR A 2 16.76 4.22 14.28
N LEU A 3 17.88 4.56 13.65
CA LEU A 3 17.93 5.46 12.48
C LEU A 3 17.01 4.97 11.33
N ILE A 4 16.94 3.66 11.14
CA ILE A 4 16.08 3.00 10.14
C ILE A 4 14.60 3.30 10.41
N ALA A 5 14.17 3.24 11.68
CA ALA A 5 12.80 3.51 12.08
C ALA A 5 12.36 4.94 11.76
N ARG A 6 13.23 5.93 12.02
CA ARG A 6 12.96 7.35 11.70
C ARG A 6 12.93 7.60 10.20
N THR A 7 13.80 6.94 9.45
CA THR A 7 13.87 7.09 7.99
C THR A 7 12.62 6.51 7.32
N ASP A 8 12.19 5.30 7.72
CA ASP A 8 10.95 4.67 7.27
C ASP A 8 9.72 5.56 7.53
N GLU A 9 9.64 6.16 8.73
CA GLU A 9 8.54 7.05 9.11
C GLU A 9 8.56 8.35 8.30
N TRP A 10 9.73 8.96 8.14
CA TRP A 10 9.87 10.18 7.33
C TRP A 10 9.49 9.94 5.86
N LEU A 11 9.93 8.83 5.28
CA LEU A 11 9.59 8.44 3.91
C LEU A 11 8.10 8.20 3.76
N GLY A 12 7.47 7.48 4.70
CA GLY A 12 6.03 7.26 4.70
C GLY A 12 5.25 8.58 4.74
N LEU A 13 5.60 9.48 5.66
CA LEU A 13 4.90 10.75 5.86
C LEU A 13 5.05 11.73 4.70
N LYS A 14 6.21 11.77 4.03
CA LYS A 14 6.48 12.75 2.97
C LYS A 14 6.13 12.24 1.58
N LEU A 15 6.39 10.97 1.29
CA LEU A 15 6.27 10.44 -0.07
C LEU A 15 4.94 9.72 -0.29
N PHE A 16 4.55 8.82 0.61
CA PHE A 16 3.42 7.91 0.39
C PHE A 16 2.09 8.38 1.00
N HIS A 17 2.11 8.93 2.22
CA HIS A 17 0.88 9.35 2.91
C HIS A 17 0.07 10.40 2.14
N PRO A 18 0.66 11.50 1.62
CA PRO A 18 -0.12 12.54 0.94
C PRO A 18 -0.93 12.04 -0.27
N PRO A 19 -0.36 11.28 -1.24
CA PRO A 19 -1.14 10.75 -2.36
C PRO A 19 -2.16 9.71 -1.93
N ILE A 20 -1.82 8.83 -0.98
CA ILE A 20 -2.74 7.81 -0.45
C ILE A 20 -3.96 8.47 0.20
N ILE A 21 -3.75 9.47 1.06
CA ILE A 21 -4.84 10.21 1.73
C ILE A 21 -5.73 10.88 0.69
N ARG A 22 -5.15 11.54 -0.32
CA ARG A 22 -5.92 12.17 -1.39
C ARG A 22 -6.74 11.15 -2.17
N PHE A 23 -6.16 9.99 -2.47
CA PHE A 23 -6.85 8.90 -3.15
C PHE A 23 -8.03 8.39 -2.31
N CYS A 24 -7.82 8.06 -1.04
CA CYS A 24 -8.88 7.64 -0.13
C CYS A 24 -9.99 8.69 0.02
N GLN A 25 -9.62 9.98 0.12
CA GLN A 25 -10.61 11.06 0.16
C GLN A 25 -11.42 11.13 -1.13
N TRP A 26 -10.78 10.91 -2.28
CA TRP A 26 -11.44 10.93 -3.59
C TRP A 26 -12.43 9.80 -3.79
N THR A 27 -12.02 8.57 -3.49
CA THR A 27 -12.83 7.36 -3.64
C THR A 27 -13.80 7.12 -2.48
N GLY A 28 -13.56 7.76 -1.33
CA GLY A 28 -14.29 7.47 -0.09
C GLY A 28 -13.85 6.15 0.56
N TYR A 29 -12.71 5.59 0.16
CA TYR A 29 -12.20 4.33 0.71
C TYR A 29 -11.60 4.53 2.10
N THR A 30 -11.74 3.51 2.95
CA THR A 30 -10.96 3.41 4.19
C THR A 30 -9.52 2.99 3.87
N GLN A 31 -8.59 3.34 4.74
CA GLN A 31 -7.17 2.96 4.61
C GLN A 31 -6.97 1.44 4.55
N HIS A 32 -7.74 0.68 5.35
CA HIS A 32 -7.68 -0.78 5.40
C HIS A 32 -8.22 -1.43 4.12
N ARG A 33 -9.32 -0.89 3.57
CA ARG A 33 -9.83 -1.33 2.27
C ARG A 33 -8.81 -1.08 1.17
N LEU A 34 -8.22 0.12 1.13
CA LEU A 34 -7.22 0.45 0.13
C LEU A 34 -6.00 -0.47 0.21
N HIS A 35 -5.46 -0.67 1.41
CA HIS A 35 -4.33 -1.58 1.63
C HIS A 35 -4.62 -2.98 1.07
N ARG A 36 -5.78 -3.56 1.43
CA ARG A 36 -6.19 -4.89 1.01
C ARG A 36 -6.38 -4.99 -0.51
N ASP A 37 -7.09 -4.04 -1.10
CA ASP A 37 -7.37 -4.01 -2.53
C ASP A 37 -6.08 -3.81 -3.34
N MET A 38 -5.15 -2.96 -2.87
CA MET A 38 -3.84 -2.77 -3.50
C MET A 38 -2.94 -4.00 -3.40
N TRP A 39 -2.90 -4.67 -2.24
CA TRP A 39 -2.15 -5.92 -2.06
C TRP A 39 -2.68 -7.03 -2.95
N PHE A 40 -4.00 -7.16 -3.04
CA PHE A 40 -4.62 -8.14 -3.92
C PHE A 40 -4.33 -7.85 -5.40
N ALA A 41 -4.47 -6.60 -5.83
CA ALA A 41 -4.15 -6.18 -7.19
C ALA A 41 -2.66 -6.39 -7.54
N ALA A 42 -1.76 -6.04 -6.62
CA ALA A 42 -0.32 -6.25 -6.77
C ALA A 42 0.00 -7.73 -6.93
N GLY A 43 -0.57 -8.56 -6.05
CA GLY A 43 -0.40 -10.00 -6.10
C GLY A 43 -0.87 -10.59 -7.43
N LEU A 44 -2.07 -10.21 -7.90
CA LEU A 44 -2.59 -10.68 -9.19
C LEU A 44 -1.70 -10.25 -10.36
N TYR A 45 -1.27 -9.00 -10.38
CA TYR A 45 -0.43 -8.47 -11.44
C TYR A 45 0.95 -9.15 -11.49
N ILE A 46 1.62 -9.28 -10.34
CA ILE A 46 2.93 -9.94 -10.25
C ILE A 46 2.80 -11.43 -10.57
N THR A 47 1.71 -12.09 -10.14
CA THR A 47 1.44 -13.49 -10.49
C THR A 47 1.27 -13.64 -12.01
N TRP A 48 0.47 -12.78 -12.63
CA TRP A 48 0.27 -12.78 -14.09
C TRP A 48 1.60 -12.60 -14.85
N ARG A 49 2.46 -11.70 -14.39
CA ARG A 49 3.80 -11.50 -14.97
C ARG A 49 4.69 -12.73 -14.77
N SER A 50 4.69 -13.31 -13.57
CA SER A 50 5.44 -14.52 -13.24
C SER A 50 5.02 -15.73 -14.07
N VAL A 51 3.73 -15.83 -14.43
CA VAL A 51 3.24 -16.85 -15.37
C VAL A 51 3.82 -16.63 -16.78
N GLN A 52 3.91 -15.39 -17.25
CA GLN A 52 4.45 -15.09 -18.58
C GLN A 52 5.95 -15.34 -18.68
N ASP A 53 6.70 -15.03 -17.62
CA ASP A 53 8.14 -15.25 -17.58
C ASP A 53 8.48 -16.76 -17.60
N GLY A 54 7.56 -17.64 -17.20
CA GLY A 54 7.61 -19.10 -17.40
C GLY A 54 8.62 -19.87 -16.55
N ASP A 55 9.60 -19.19 -15.95
CA ASP A 55 10.78 -19.83 -15.34
C ASP A 55 10.68 -20.04 -13.82
N HIS A 56 9.61 -19.52 -13.17
CA HIS A 56 9.50 -19.45 -11.72
C HIS A 56 8.19 -20.05 -11.17
N TRP A 57 7.91 -21.31 -11.51
CA TRP A 57 6.65 -21.97 -11.16
C TRP A 57 6.34 -21.95 -9.65
N LEU A 58 7.33 -22.20 -8.79
CA LEU A 58 7.12 -22.25 -7.34
C LEU A 58 6.75 -20.87 -6.78
N TRP A 59 7.41 -19.81 -7.29
CA TRP A 59 7.11 -18.43 -6.93
C TRP A 59 5.70 -18.04 -7.39
N THR A 60 5.32 -18.41 -8.62
CA THR A 60 3.98 -18.19 -9.16
C THR A 60 2.91 -18.85 -8.28
N VAL A 61 3.09 -20.11 -7.88
CA VAL A 61 2.14 -20.83 -7.01
C VAL A 61 2.03 -20.17 -5.64
N MET A 62 3.15 -19.74 -5.06
CA MET A 62 3.16 -19.06 -3.76
C MET A 62 2.43 -17.71 -3.82
N LEU A 63 2.65 -16.92 -4.88
CA LEU A 63 1.95 -15.66 -5.08
C LEU A 63 0.44 -15.86 -5.30
N LEU A 64 0.07 -16.87 -6.10
CA LEU A 64 -1.33 -17.22 -6.34
C LEU A 64 -2.03 -17.63 -5.04
N ALA A 65 -1.38 -18.46 -4.22
CA ALA A 65 -1.89 -18.84 -2.90
C ALA A 65 -2.06 -17.61 -1.99
N GLY A 66 -1.09 -16.69 -1.98
CA GLY A 66 -1.20 -15.42 -1.28
C GLY A 66 -2.38 -14.57 -1.73
N CYS A 67 -2.60 -14.47 -3.05
CA CYS A 67 -3.75 -13.77 -3.63
C CYS A 67 -5.07 -14.40 -3.19
N LEU A 68 -5.18 -15.74 -3.23
CA LEU A 68 -6.36 -16.45 -2.78
C LEU A 68 -6.66 -16.18 -1.30
N ILE A 69 -5.64 -16.18 -0.44
CA ILE A 69 -5.80 -15.84 0.98
C ILE A 69 -6.29 -14.40 1.15
N LEU A 70 -5.69 -13.43 0.43
CA LEU A 70 -6.09 -12.03 0.49
C LEU A 70 -7.52 -11.82 -0.03
N GLY A 71 -7.89 -12.49 -1.12
CA GLY A 71 -9.23 -12.46 -1.69
C GLY A 71 -10.26 -13.08 -0.75
N LEU A 72 -9.93 -14.21 -0.12
CA LEU A 72 -10.79 -14.86 0.87
C LEU A 72 -10.98 -13.96 2.10
N ARG A 73 -9.91 -13.35 2.60
CA ARG A 73 -9.99 -12.34 3.66
C ARG A 73 -10.85 -11.15 3.23
N ALA A 74 -10.76 -10.73 1.98
CA ALA A 74 -11.58 -9.63 1.46
C ALA A 74 -13.07 -9.96 1.43
N ALA A 75 -13.42 -11.21 1.14
CA ALA A 75 -14.78 -11.71 1.11
C ALA A 75 -15.36 -11.97 2.52
N LEU A 76 -14.54 -12.49 3.44
CA LEU A 76 -14.97 -12.88 4.77
C LEU A 76 -14.94 -11.74 5.79
N LEU A 77 -14.05 -10.75 5.63
CA LEU A 77 -13.84 -9.69 6.61
C LEU A 77 -14.45 -8.35 6.14
N PRO A 78 -15.11 -7.60 7.05
CA PRO A 78 -15.57 -6.25 6.76
C PRO A 78 -14.44 -5.35 6.27
N ALA A 79 -14.76 -4.39 5.41
CA ALA A 79 -13.78 -3.40 4.91
C ALA A 79 -13.20 -2.48 6.01
N THR A 80 -13.76 -2.53 7.22
CA THR A 80 -13.29 -1.83 8.42
C THR A 80 -12.38 -2.70 9.30
N TRP A 81 -12.15 -3.95 8.93
CA TRP A 81 -11.28 -4.83 9.70
C TRP A 81 -9.86 -4.23 9.77
N PRO A 82 -9.24 -4.17 10.95
CA PRO A 82 -7.92 -3.58 11.10
C PRO A 82 -6.89 -4.42 10.35
N GLU A 83 -6.25 -3.79 9.37
CA GLU A 83 -5.06 -4.31 8.70
C GLU A 83 -3.84 -3.57 9.24
N SER A 84 -2.80 -4.31 9.60
CA SER A 84 -1.54 -3.77 10.10
C SER A 84 -0.43 -3.98 9.08
N GLY A 85 0.24 -2.88 8.70
CA GLY A 85 1.47 -2.96 7.94
C GLY A 85 2.64 -3.36 8.84
N THR A 86 3.54 -4.20 8.35
CA THR A 86 4.70 -4.68 9.08
C THR A 86 5.92 -3.82 8.74
N ARG A 87 6.54 -3.19 9.74
CA ARG A 87 7.75 -2.36 9.53
C ARG A 87 8.88 -3.15 8.87
N TRP A 88 9.09 -4.40 9.28
CA TRP A 88 10.10 -5.28 8.68
C TRP A 88 9.90 -5.45 7.19
N PHE A 89 8.66 -5.69 6.75
CA PHE A 89 8.33 -5.85 5.33
C PHE A 89 8.63 -4.57 4.53
N ARG A 90 8.27 -3.39 5.05
CA ARG A 90 8.61 -2.11 4.39
C ARG A 90 10.12 -1.92 4.23
N VAL A 91 10.89 -2.20 5.28
CA VAL A 91 12.36 -2.09 5.22
C VAL A 91 12.92 -3.06 4.19
N ALA A 92 12.43 -4.31 4.15
CA ALA A 92 12.83 -5.28 3.13
C ALA A 92 12.51 -4.78 1.71
N MET A 93 11.33 -4.22 1.49
CA MET A 93 10.93 -3.64 0.19
C MET A 93 11.76 -2.42 -0.20
N TRP A 94 12.17 -1.58 0.76
CA TRP A 94 13.13 -0.49 0.48
C TRP A 94 14.49 -1.02 0.05
N CYS A 95 14.98 -2.11 0.65
CA CYS A 95 16.21 -2.76 0.23
C CYS A 95 16.07 -3.33 -1.20
N VAL A 96 14.93 -3.98 -1.51
CA VAL A 96 14.64 -4.46 -2.87
C VAL A 96 14.62 -3.29 -3.84
N LEU A 97 13.92 -2.20 -3.52
CA LEU A 97 13.86 -1.01 -4.36
C LEU A 97 15.25 -0.42 -4.63
N ALA A 98 16.12 -0.36 -3.61
CA ALA A 98 17.48 0.12 -3.76
C ALA A 98 18.33 -0.78 -4.68
N LEU A 99 18.08 -2.09 -4.71
CA LEU A 99 18.75 -3.03 -5.61
C LEU A 99 18.18 -2.97 -7.04
N GLU A 100 16.87 -2.72 -7.19
CA GLU A 100 16.22 -2.62 -8.49
C GLU A 100 16.53 -1.31 -9.21
N LEU A 101 16.86 -0.24 -8.48
CA LEU A 101 17.11 1.08 -9.06
C LEU A 101 18.31 1.08 -10.04
N PRO A 102 19.48 0.50 -9.70
CA PRO A 102 20.55 0.28 -10.68
C PRO A 102 20.12 -0.60 -11.86
N ALA A 103 19.35 -1.66 -11.61
CA ALA A 103 18.90 -2.56 -12.68
C ALA A 103 17.92 -1.87 -13.64
N ALA A 104 17.07 -0.99 -13.13
CA ALA A 104 16.15 -0.18 -13.93
C ALA A 104 16.93 0.82 -14.82
N VAL A 105 17.93 1.49 -14.26
CA VAL A 105 18.76 2.45 -15.00
C VAL A 105 19.66 1.77 -16.03
N LEU A 106 20.29 0.65 -15.68
CA LEU A 106 21.29 -0.02 -16.53
C LEU A 106 20.67 -0.98 -17.54
N ALA A 107 19.60 -1.69 -17.18
CA ALA A 107 19.00 -2.74 -18.00
C ALA A 107 17.56 -2.40 -18.45
N GLY A 108 17.07 -1.18 -18.18
CA GLY A 108 15.74 -0.72 -18.59
C GLY A 108 14.58 -1.43 -17.89
N LYS A 109 14.83 -2.15 -16.78
CA LYS A 109 13.84 -2.97 -16.06
C LYS A 109 12.92 -2.14 -15.14
N TRP A 110 12.26 -1.12 -15.69
CA TRP A 110 11.41 -0.19 -14.95
C TRP A 110 10.16 -0.84 -14.34
N LEU A 111 9.66 -1.93 -14.94
CA LEU A 111 8.47 -2.63 -14.46
C LEU A 111 8.67 -3.23 -13.06
N ASN A 112 9.85 -3.82 -12.79
CA ASN A 112 10.16 -4.35 -11.46
C ASN A 112 10.12 -3.24 -10.40
N LEU A 113 10.72 -2.10 -10.71
CA LEU A 113 10.72 -0.94 -9.83
C LEU A 113 9.29 -0.42 -9.56
N ALA A 114 8.43 -0.43 -10.58
CA ALA A 114 7.02 -0.07 -10.43
C ALA A 114 6.27 -1.05 -9.50
N ASP A 115 6.53 -2.35 -9.61
CA ASP A 115 5.94 -3.39 -8.75
C ASP A 115 6.31 -3.15 -7.29
N THR A 116 7.59 -2.88 -7.02
CA THR A 116 8.08 -2.62 -5.67
C THR A 116 7.50 -1.33 -5.08
N VAL A 117 7.39 -0.26 -5.87
CA VAL A 117 6.73 0.99 -5.45
C VAL A 117 5.24 0.75 -5.15
N TRP A 118 4.55 -0.08 -5.94
CA TRP A 118 3.16 -0.41 -5.70
C TRP A 118 2.98 -1.15 -4.37
N LEU A 119 3.81 -2.16 -4.10
CA LEU A 119 3.79 -2.90 -2.83
C LEU A 119 4.09 -2.01 -1.63
N LEU A 120 5.09 -1.12 -1.74
CA LEU A 120 5.38 -0.12 -0.71
C LEU A 120 4.17 0.78 -0.45
N THR A 121 3.49 1.23 -1.52
CA THR A 121 2.29 2.07 -1.40
C THR A 121 1.17 1.35 -0.66
N ALA A 122 0.91 0.08 -1.00
CA ALA A 122 -0.07 -0.75 -0.31
C ALA A 122 0.28 -0.86 1.19
N GLU A 123 1.53 -1.12 1.52
CA GLU A 123 1.97 -1.30 2.91
C GLU A 123 1.91 0.00 3.72
N TYR A 124 2.27 1.13 3.12
CA TYR A 124 2.14 2.43 3.76
C TYR A 124 0.67 2.82 3.97
N ALA A 125 -0.27 2.36 3.14
CA ALA A 125 -1.70 2.61 3.37
C ALA A 125 -2.20 2.07 4.71
N ALA A 126 -1.72 0.89 5.14
CA ALA A 126 -2.06 0.33 6.46
C ALA A 126 -1.40 1.05 7.65
N THR A 127 -0.42 1.91 7.42
CA THR A 127 0.24 2.70 8.48
C THR A 127 -0.51 4.00 8.82
N ILE A 128 -1.41 4.42 7.95
CA ILE A 128 -2.25 5.60 8.20
C ILE A 128 -3.25 5.19 9.29
N THR A 129 -3.32 5.97 10.36
CA THR A 129 -4.21 5.69 11.48
C THR A 129 -5.56 6.37 11.31
N THR A 130 -5.56 7.60 10.81
CA THR A 130 -6.78 8.37 10.56
C THR A 130 -6.68 9.15 9.25
N ILE A 131 -7.73 9.06 8.43
CA ILE A 131 -7.85 9.86 7.22
C ILE A 131 -8.55 11.17 7.60
N PRO A 132 -7.91 12.34 7.41
CA PRO A 132 -8.54 13.61 7.77
C PRO A 132 -9.80 13.86 6.91
N PRO A 133 -10.88 14.41 7.51
CA PRO A 133 -12.10 14.72 6.77
C PRO A 133 -11.82 15.77 5.69
N ARG A 134 -12.44 15.61 4.51
CA ARG A 134 -12.34 16.59 3.42
C ARG A 134 -12.72 17.99 3.94
N GLU A 135 -11.92 19.01 3.59
CA GLU A 135 -12.06 20.39 4.10
C GLU A 135 -13.49 20.95 4.00
N LYS A 136 -14.23 20.59 2.94
CA LYS A 136 -15.64 20.99 2.76
C LYS A 136 -16.56 20.42 3.84
N LYS A 137 -16.33 19.17 4.30
CA LYS A 137 -17.06 18.56 5.40
C LYS A 137 -16.57 19.09 6.76
N ALA A 138 -15.27 19.34 6.91
CA ALA A 138 -14.70 19.92 8.13
C ALA A 138 -15.29 21.31 8.45
N ARG A 139 -15.43 22.19 7.44
CA ARG A 139 -16.10 23.49 7.61
C ARG A 139 -17.56 23.37 8.02
N THR A 140 -18.31 22.43 7.42
CA THR A 140 -19.73 22.22 7.76
C THR A 140 -19.91 21.65 9.16
N SER A 141 -19.06 20.70 9.58
CA SER A 141 -19.08 20.15 10.94
C SER A 141 -18.68 21.19 11.99
N ALA A 142 -17.64 21.98 11.72
CA ALA A 142 -17.22 23.07 12.59
C ALA A 142 -18.33 24.12 12.75
N ARG A 143 -19.02 24.48 11.66
CA ARG A 143 -20.15 25.40 11.66
C ARG A 143 -21.38 24.83 12.38
N ARG A 144 -21.61 23.52 12.32
CA ARG A 144 -22.67 22.86 13.11
C ARG A 144 -22.38 22.88 14.60
N ALA A 145 -21.13 22.62 15.00
CA ALA A 145 -20.72 22.66 16.40
C ALA A 145 -20.82 24.07 17.01
N THR A 146 -20.56 25.12 16.23
CA THR A 146 -20.71 26.51 16.70
C THR A 146 -22.16 26.98 16.82
N VAL A 147 -23.10 26.37 16.08
CA VAL A 147 -24.53 26.72 16.13
C VAL A 147 -25.28 25.98 17.25
N SER A 148 -24.70 24.90 17.78
CA SER A 148 -25.22 24.16 18.94
C SER A 148 -24.61 24.59 20.28
N SER A 149 -23.79 25.64 20.29
CA SER A 149 -23.18 26.26 21.49
C SER A 149 -23.96 27.52 21.85
#